data_AF-A0A7Y5L4W6-F1
#
_entry.id   AF-A0A7Y5L4W6-F1
#
_cell.length_a   1.000
_cell.length_b   1.000
_cell.length_c   1.000
_cell.angle_alpha   90.00
_cell.angle_beta   90.00
_cell.angle_gamma   90.00
#
_symmetry.space_group_name_H-M   'P 1'
#
loop_
_entity.id
_entity.type
_entity.pdbx_description
1 polymer ?
#
loop_
_entity_poly.entity_id
_entity_poly.type
_entity_poly.pdbx_seq_one_letter_code
_entity_poly.pdbx_strand_id
1 'polypeptide(L)' 'MQIETNWENAPIGDGGEYLKRNAIVLARIWPVGQTWQIAVNLPDAKVPKHIHSSKQQAKNACAEAVKKWFDRIDA' A
#
# COMPACT_ATOMS: atom_id res chain seq x y z
N MET A 1 -23.57 0.00 5.08
CA MET A 1 -22.53 1.01 4.82
C MET A 1 -21.66 0.46 3.70
N GLN A 2 -21.88 0.92 2.47
CA GLN A 2 -21.19 0.43 1.28
C GLN A 2 -20.00 1.36 1.04
N ILE A 3 -18.79 0.86 1.30
CA ILE A 3 -17.57 1.60 1.00
C ILE A 3 -17.27 1.32 -0.48
N GLU A 4 -17.80 2.16 -1.36
CA GLU A 4 -17.34 2.23 -2.75
C GLU A 4 -15.90 2.75 -2.73
N THR A 5 -14.95 1.84 -2.90
CA THR A 5 -13.53 2.19 -2.92
C THR A 5 -13.16 2.69 -4.31
N ASN A 6 -13.31 4.00 -4.54
CA ASN A 6 -12.69 4.66 -5.69
C ASN A 6 -11.17 4.65 -5.48
N TRP A 7 -10.54 3.57 -5.94
CA TRP A 7 -9.10 3.32 -5.84
C TRP A 7 -8.26 4.47 -6.44
N GLU A 8 -8.81 5.20 -7.43
CA GLU A 8 -8.17 6.36 -8.07
C GLU A 8 -7.99 7.55 -7.13
N ASN A 9 -8.74 7.61 -6.02
CA ASN A 9 -8.79 8.78 -5.13
C ASN A 9 -8.32 8.50 -3.69
N ALA A 10 -7.95 7.26 -3.35
CA ALA A 10 -7.39 6.98 -2.04
C ALA A 10 -5.97 7.59 -1.97
N PRO A 11 -5.70 8.55 -1.07
CA PRO A 11 -4.44 9.28 -1.07
C PRO A 11 -3.28 8.31 -0.76
N ILE A 12 -2.52 7.94 -1.79
CA ILE A 12 -1.23 7.27 -1.61
C ILE A 12 -0.23 8.34 -1.15
N GLY A 13 -0.17 8.57 0.15
CA GLY A 13 0.72 9.54 0.77
C GLY A 13 1.11 9.11 2.17
N ASP A 14 2.41 8.98 2.40
CA ASP A 14 3.15 8.93 3.69
C ASP A 14 2.58 8.07 4.84
N GLY A 15 1.57 7.22 4.57
CA GLY A 15 0.68 6.60 5.55
C GLY A 15 -0.76 6.51 5.03
N GLY A 16 -1.08 5.53 4.17
CA GLY A 16 -2.43 5.27 3.66
C GLY A 16 -3.07 4.04 4.30
N GLU A 17 -4.38 4.10 4.54
CA GLU A 17 -5.18 2.95 4.99
C GLU A 17 -6.15 2.53 3.88
N TYR A 18 -6.23 1.24 3.60
CA TYR A 18 -7.13 0.67 2.60
C TYR A 18 -8.02 -0.39 3.27
N LEU A 19 -9.31 -0.38 2.97
CA LEU A 19 -10.27 -1.33 3.53
C LEU A 19 -10.97 -2.08 2.40
N LYS A 20 -10.90 -3.41 2.42
CA LYS A 20 -11.67 -4.29 1.50
C LYS A 20 -12.13 -5.54 2.23
N ARG A 21 -13.39 -5.94 2.08
CA ARG A 21 -13.99 -7.14 2.69
C ARG A 21 -13.65 -7.28 4.20
N ASN A 22 -13.76 -6.20 4.97
CA ASN A 22 -13.40 -6.12 6.41
C ASN A 22 -11.91 -6.31 6.75
N ALA A 23 -11.04 -6.32 5.75
CA ALA A 23 -9.61 -6.37 5.94
C ALA A 23 -8.99 -4.98 5.76
N ILE A 24 -8.23 -4.54 6.77
CA ILE A 24 -7.51 -3.28 6.76
C ILE A 24 -6.07 -3.53 6.32
N VAL A 25 -5.65 -2.81 5.29
CA VAL A 25 -4.27 -2.73 4.83
C VAL A 25 -3.72 -1.36 5.22
N LEU A 26 -2.59 -1.35 5.91
CA LEU A 26 -1.90 -0.11 6.28
C LEU A 26 -0.61 -0.02 5.47
N ALA A 27 -0.40 1.07 4.74
CA ALA A 27 0.82 1.32 4.01
C ALA A 27 1.49 2.60 4.48
N ARG A 28 2.81 2.58 4.65
CA ARG A 28 3.58 3.76 5.00
C ARG A 28 4.74 3.92 4.03
N ILE A 29 4.97 5.15 3.60
CA ILE A 29 6.10 5.54 2.74
C ILE A 29 6.87 6.64 3.47
N TRP A 30 8.19 6.54 3.58
CA TRP A 30 9.00 7.59 4.25
C TRP A 30 10.40 7.68 3.63
N PRO A 31 11.04 8.86 3.65
CA PRO A 31 12.41 9.01 3.18
C PRO A 31 13.41 8.43 4.17
N VAL A 32 14.51 7.86 3.66
CA VAL A 32 15.68 7.39 4.42
C VAL A 32 16.94 7.79 3.64
N GLY A 33 17.59 8.88 4.08
CA GLY A 33 18.70 9.48 3.34
C GLY A 33 18.25 9.97 1.96
N GLN A 34 18.90 9.50 0.89
CA GLN A 34 18.53 9.78 -0.50
C GLN A 34 17.52 8.77 -1.09
N THR A 35 16.96 7.89 -0.26
CA THR A 35 16.07 6.81 -0.70
C THR A 35 14.69 6.91 -0.05
N TRP A 36 13.75 6.11 -0.53
CA TRP A 36 12.39 6.01 -0.03
C TRP A 36 12.10 4.57 0.35
N GLN A 37 11.58 4.36 1.57
CA GLN A 37 11.19 3.05 2.07
C GLN A 37 9.68 2.91 2.08
N ILE A 38 9.22 1.67 1.92
CA ILE A 38 7.82 1.28 2.08
C ILE A 38 7.67 0.21 3.16
N ALA A 39 6.57 0.27 3.88
CA ALA A 39 6.05 -0.86 4.65
C ALA A 39 4.56 -0.98 4.38
N VAL A 40 4.11 -2.19 4.05
CA VAL A 40 2.69 -2.51 3.88
C VAL A 40 2.36 -3.65 4.83
N ASN A 41 1.46 -3.37 5.76
CA ASN A 41 0.88 -4.33 6.68
C ASN A 41 -0.41 -4.87 6.06
N LEU A 42 -0.38 -6.14 5.65
CA LEU A 42 -1.53 -6.85 5.11
C LEU A 42 -2.06 -7.78 6.21
N PRO A 43 -3.38 -8.03 6.29
CA PRO A 43 -4.00 -8.85 7.34
C PRO A 43 -3.37 -10.22 7.58
N ASP A 44 -2.81 -10.84 6.53
CA ASP A 44 -2.21 -12.17 6.53
C ASP A 44 -0.81 -12.18 5.85
N ALA A 45 -0.21 -11.01 5.62
CA ALA A 45 1.11 -10.91 4.99
C ALA A 45 1.89 -9.66 5.42
N LYS A 46 3.22 -9.77 5.40
CA LYS A 46 4.11 -8.60 5.53
C LYS A 46 4.83 -8.42 4.20
N VAL A 47 4.70 -7.23 3.61
CA VAL A 47 5.49 -6.89 2.43
C VAL A 47 6.92 -6.58 2.89
N PRO A 48 7.96 -7.21 2.30
CA PRO A 48 9.34 -6.92 2.65
C PRO A 48 9.65 -5.43 2.48
N LYS A 49 10.55 -4.90 3.32
CA LYS A 49 11.03 -3.52 3.16
C LYS A 49 11.80 -3.41 1.84
N HIS A 50 11.29 -2.62 0.91
CA HIS A 50 11.98 -2.30 -0.32
C HIS A 50 12.50 -0.85 -0.26
N ILE A 51 13.72 -0.66 -0.76
CA ILE A 51 14.38 0.64 -0.87
C ILE A 51 14.24 1.11 -2.31
N HIS A 52 13.70 2.29 -2.50
CA HIS A 52 13.46 2.91 -3.81
C HIS A 52 14.25 4.20 -3.94
N SER A 53 14.69 4.54 -5.15
CA SER A 53 15.45 5.77 -5.40
C SER A 53 14.57 7.02 -5.47
N SER A 54 13.24 6.87 -5.53
CA SER A 54 12.31 8.00 -5.54
C SER A 54 10.98 7.72 -4.83
N LYS A 55 10.31 8.78 -4.38
CA LYS A 55 8.96 8.71 -3.78
C LYS A 55 7.98 8.05 -4.74
N GLN A 56 8.07 8.33 -6.04
CA GLN A 56 7.16 7.78 -7.03
C GLN A 56 7.33 6.26 -7.20
N GLN A 57 8.57 5.76 -7.23
CA GLN A 57 8.82 4.32 -7.27
C GLN A 57 8.28 3.61 -6.03
N ALA A 58 8.49 4.20 -4.85
CA ALA A 58 7.92 3.69 -3.60
C ALA A 58 6.38 3.66 -3.64
N LYS A 59 5.74 4.72 -4.16
CA LYS A 59 4.27 4.76 -4.35
C LYS A 59 3.77 3.67 -5.28
N ASN A 60 4.42 3.49 -6.43
CA ASN A 60 4.02 2.47 -7.40
C ASN A 60 4.17 1.06 -6.81
N ALA A 61 5.28 0.78 -6.13
CA ALA A 61 5.52 -0.51 -5.49
C ALA A 61 4.51 -0.82 -4.37
N CYS A 62 4.17 0.20 -3.58
CA CYS A 62 3.12 0.10 -2.56
C CYS A 62 1.76 -0.23 -3.22
N ALA A 63 1.36 0.51 -4.24
CA ALA A 63 0.10 0.28 -4.95
C ALA A 63 0.04 -1.13 -5.54
N GLU A 64 1.13 -1.60 -6.14
CA GLU A 64 1.22 -2.94 -6.72
C GLU A 64 1.08 -4.04 -5.66
N ALA A 65 1.73 -3.90 -4.50
CA ALA A 65 1.65 -4.89 -3.41
C ALA A 65 0.24 -4.98 -2.83
N VAL A 66 -0.41 -3.84 -2.61
CA VAL A 66 -1.81 -3.75 -2.14
C VAL A 66 -2.76 -4.36 -3.17
N LYS A 67 -2.57 -4.03 -4.46
CA LYS A 67 -3.37 -4.60 -5.55
C LYS A 67 -3.26 -6.12 -5.62
N LYS A 68 -2.03 -6.66 -5.62
CA LYS A 68 -1.79 -8.12 -5.62
C LYS A 68 -2.47 -8.83 -4.47
N TRP A 69 -2.44 -8.22 -3.28
CA TRP A 69 -3.13 -8.77 -2.11
C TRP A 69 -4.66 -8.78 -2.30
N PHE A 70 -5.21 -7.69 -2.80
CA PHE A 70 -6.64 -7.59 -3.10
C PHE A 70 -7.09 -8.56 -4.18
N ASP A 71 -6.31 -8.75 -5.25
CA ASP A 71 -6.61 -9.71 -6.31
C ASP A 71 -6.63 -11.14 -5.75
N ARG A 72 -5.75 -11.45 -4.78
CA ARG A 72 -5.69 -12.75 -4.11
C ARG A 72 -6.93 -13.03 -3.23
N ILE A 73 -7.44 -12.04 -2.51
CA ILE A 73 -8.62 -12.23 -1.65
C ILE A 73 -9.96 -12.13 -2.40
N ASP A 74 -9.92 -11.67 -3.65
CA ASP A 74 -11.08 -11.66 -4.55
C ASP A 74 -11.24 -12.96 -5.35
N ALA A 75 -10.13 -13.64 -5.67
CA ALA A 75 -10.08 -14.95 -6.33
C ALA A 75 -10.69 -16.07 -5.47
#